data_AF-F6BDF2-F1
#
_entry.id   AF-F6BDF2-F1
#
_cell.length_a   1.000
_cell.length_b   1.000
_cell.length_c   1.000
_cell.angle_alpha   90.00
_cell.angle_beta   90.00
_cell.angle_gamma   90.00
#
_symmetry.space_group_name_H-M   'P 1'
#
loop_
_entity.id
_entity.type
_entity.pdbx_description
1 polymer ?
#
loop_
_entity_poly.entity_id
_entity_poly.type
_entity_poly.pdbx_seq_one_letter_code
_entity_poly.pdbx_strand_id
1 'polypeptide(L)'
;MVIRLSLISRNKGQITLDAILAVMFLLLVSAFIFYNVSNTVSHLKDAEIVDRVYVIADVFENYALLSYSKNVNITTELKPIGLKNYTIYFGDKKIVVDTTKTIVFIPTSGGVRVEGDVEPSGQNLSNIINITYGNNEFYVLKNISIEIQ
;
A
#
# COMPACT_ATOMS: atom_id res chain seq x y z
N MET A 1 -18.36 -43.20 -58.04
CA MET A 1 -17.68 -43.09 -56.73
C MET A 1 -17.00 -41.73 -56.62
N VAL A 2 -17.76 -40.64 -56.49
CA VAL A 2 -17.22 -39.26 -56.38
C VAL A 2 -17.96 -38.48 -55.28
N ILE A 3 -19.25 -38.79 -55.07
CA ILE A 3 -20.13 -38.15 -54.08
C ILE A 3 -19.69 -38.43 -52.63
N ARG A 4 -19.09 -39.58 -52.32
CA ARG A 4 -18.62 -39.90 -50.96
C ARG A 4 -17.39 -39.10 -50.51
N LEU A 5 -16.50 -38.69 -51.43
CA LEU A 5 -15.28 -37.96 -51.07
C LEU A 5 -15.56 -36.50 -50.69
N SER A 6 -16.52 -35.84 -51.36
CA SER A 6 -16.85 -34.43 -51.07
C SER A 6 -17.57 -34.27 -49.73
N LEU A 7 -18.43 -35.22 -49.35
CA LEU A 7 -19.11 -35.27 -48.05
C LEU A 7 -18.13 -35.46 -46.88
N ILE A 8 -17.11 -36.32 -47.04
CA ILE A 8 -16.08 -36.55 -46.02
C ILE A 8 -15.18 -35.32 -45.85
N SER A 9 -14.81 -34.66 -46.96
CA SER A 9 -14.01 -33.41 -46.93
C SER A 9 -14.77 -32.26 -46.25
N ARG A 10 -16.07 -32.11 -46.58
CA ARG A 10 -16.95 -31.07 -46.02
C ARG A 10 -17.16 -31.23 -44.51
N ASN A 11 -17.35 -32.45 -44.01
CA ASN A 11 -17.46 -32.70 -42.57
C ASN A 11 -16.16 -32.43 -41.81
N LYS A 12 -14.99 -32.74 -42.40
CA LYS A 12 -13.69 -32.47 -41.75
C LYS A 12 -13.38 -30.98 -41.65
N GLY A 13 -13.63 -30.20 -42.71
CA GLY A 13 -13.42 -28.75 -42.71
C GLY A 13 -14.32 -28.00 -41.72
N GLN A 14 -15.55 -28.48 -41.53
CA GLN A 14 -16.50 -27.93 -40.55
C GLN A 14 -16.03 -28.23 -39.12
N ILE A 15 -15.53 -29.44 -38.84
CA ILE A 15 -14.94 -29.80 -37.54
C ILE A 15 -13.70 -28.94 -37.21
N THR A 16 -12.82 -28.66 -38.18
CA THR A 16 -11.66 -27.77 -37.94
C THR A 16 -12.08 -26.32 -37.71
N LEU A 17 -13.09 -25.83 -38.43
CA LEU A 17 -13.63 -24.49 -38.22
C LEU A 17 -14.22 -24.37 -36.80
N ASP A 18 -15.01 -25.35 -36.37
CA ASP A 18 -15.61 -25.41 -35.04
C ASP A 18 -14.53 -25.46 -33.95
N ALA A 19 -13.44 -26.22 -34.17
CA ALA A 19 -12.31 -26.26 -33.25
C ALA A 19 -11.57 -24.92 -33.15
N ILE A 20 -11.32 -24.25 -34.28
CA ILE A 20 -10.70 -22.90 -34.28
C ILE A 20 -11.61 -21.91 -33.56
N LEU A 21 -12.91 -21.94 -33.83
CA LEU A 21 -13.89 -21.06 -33.19
C LEU A 21 -13.94 -21.30 -31.68
N ALA A 22 -13.92 -22.56 -31.24
CA ALA A 22 -13.89 -22.94 -29.84
C ALA A 22 -12.61 -22.46 -29.14
N VAL A 23 -11.45 -22.57 -29.79
CA VAL A 23 -10.17 -22.07 -29.25
C VAL A 23 -10.18 -20.54 -29.16
N MET A 24 -10.66 -19.84 -30.18
CA MET A 24 -10.81 -18.38 -30.15
C MET A 24 -11.75 -17.94 -29.03
N PHE A 25 -12.87 -18.64 -28.84
CA PHE A 25 -13.80 -18.38 -27.75
C PHE A 25 -13.17 -18.61 -26.38
N LEU A 26 -12.44 -19.72 -26.20
CA LEU A 26 -11.70 -20.01 -24.97
C LEU A 26 -10.66 -18.93 -24.64
N LEU A 27 -9.91 -18.46 -25.65
CA LEU A 27 -8.94 -17.39 -25.48
C LEU A 27 -9.62 -16.08 -25.07
N LEU A 28 -10.78 -15.77 -25.65
CA LEU A 28 -11.53 -14.55 -25.34
C LEU A 28 -12.09 -14.59 -23.91
N VAL A 29 -12.66 -15.72 -23.49
CA VAL A 29 -13.11 -15.93 -22.10
C VAL A 29 -11.94 -15.87 -21.12
N SER A 30 -10.82 -16.52 -21.45
CA SER A 30 -9.61 -16.51 -20.62
C SER A 30 -9.06 -15.09 -20.45
N ALA A 31 -8.95 -14.33 -21.54
CA ALA A 31 -8.51 -12.94 -21.49
C ALA A 31 -9.45 -12.06 -20.65
N PHE A 32 -10.76 -12.27 -20.77
CA PHE A 32 -11.75 -11.56 -19.96
C PHE A 32 -11.60 -11.89 -18.46
N ILE A 33 -11.47 -13.16 -18.10
CA ILE A 33 -11.25 -13.58 -16.71
C ILE A 33 -9.93 -13.00 -16.18
N PHE A 34 -8.85 -13.13 -16.96
CA PHE A 34 -7.54 -12.61 -16.59
C PHE A 34 -7.56 -11.12 -16.31
N TYR A 35 -8.21 -10.33 -17.18
CA TYR A 35 -8.36 -8.89 -16.99
C TYR A 35 -9.08 -8.55 -15.68
N ASN A 36 -10.21 -9.21 -15.40
CA ASN A 36 -10.98 -8.96 -14.18
C ASN A 36 -10.21 -9.36 -12.91
N VAL A 37 -9.55 -10.52 -12.92
CA VAL A 37 -8.75 -10.98 -11.78
C VAL A 37 -7.57 -10.03 -11.54
N SER A 38 -6.84 -9.66 -12.59
CA SER A 38 -5.70 -8.75 -12.50
C SER A 38 -6.10 -7.38 -11.91
N ASN A 39 -7.20 -6.80 -12.38
CA ASN A 39 -7.71 -5.53 -11.83
C ASN A 39 -8.12 -5.68 -10.35
N THR A 40 -8.81 -6.76 -10.00
CA THR A 40 -9.24 -7.01 -8.62
C THR A 40 -8.04 -7.14 -7.69
N VAL A 41 -7.01 -7.89 -8.10
CA VAL A 41 -5.77 -8.04 -7.33
C VAL A 41 -5.05 -6.72 -7.16
N SER A 42 -5.02 -5.86 -8.19
CA SER A 42 -4.45 -4.51 -8.09
C SER A 42 -5.16 -3.68 -7.02
N HIS A 43 -6.49 -3.63 -7.05
CA HIS A 43 -7.27 -2.85 -6.07
C HIS A 43 -7.13 -3.37 -4.64
N LEU A 44 -7.04 -4.70 -4.46
CA LEU A 44 -6.78 -5.28 -3.14
C LEU A 44 -5.41 -4.90 -2.60
N LYS A 45 -4.39 -4.86 -3.46
CA LYS A 45 -3.04 -4.42 -3.08
C LYS A 45 -3.02 -2.95 -2.70
N ASP A 46 -3.72 -2.09 -3.44
CA ASP A 46 -3.81 -0.67 -3.12
C ASP A 46 -4.51 -0.45 -1.77
N ALA A 47 -5.61 -1.16 -1.52
CA ALA A 47 -6.31 -1.13 -0.23
C ALA A 47 -5.42 -1.60 0.92
N GLU A 48 -4.68 -2.70 0.74
CA GLU A 48 -3.73 -3.20 1.74
C GLU A 48 -2.64 -2.17 2.07
N ILE A 49 -2.13 -1.46 1.07
CA ILE A 49 -1.12 -0.40 1.26
C ILE A 49 -1.71 0.75 2.08
N VAL A 50 -2.92 1.21 1.76
CA VAL A 50 -3.61 2.25 2.53
C VAL A 50 -3.80 1.83 3.98
N ASP A 51 -4.29 0.61 4.22
CA ASP A 51 -4.47 0.07 5.57
C ASP A 51 -3.16 0.02 6.35
N ARG A 52 -2.07 -0.42 5.71
CA ARG A 52 -0.73 -0.43 6.34
C ARG A 52 -0.28 0.98 6.73
N VAL A 53 -0.52 2.00 5.90
CA VAL A 53 -0.17 3.39 6.21
C VAL A 53 -1.00 3.93 7.38
N TYR A 54 -2.30 3.62 7.44
CA TYR A 54 -3.15 3.93 8.60
C TYR A 54 -2.62 3.27 9.88
N VAL A 55 -2.27 1.99 9.82
CA VAL A 55 -1.70 1.25 10.96
C VAL A 55 -0.38 1.87 11.43
N ILE A 56 0.48 2.38 10.52
CA ILE A 56 1.70 3.09 10.93
C ILE A 56 1.35 4.34 11.73
N ALA A 57 0.34 5.13 11.32
CA ALA A 57 -0.10 6.30 12.07
C ALA A 57 -0.65 5.92 13.45
N ASP A 58 -1.40 4.81 13.54
CA ASP A 58 -1.90 4.27 14.81
C ASP A 58 -0.77 3.83 15.73
N VAL A 59 0.17 3.04 15.22
CA VAL A 59 1.31 2.55 16.00
C VAL A 59 2.20 3.70 16.45
N PHE A 60 2.42 4.72 15.61
CA PHE A 60 3.20 5.89 15.95
C PHE A 60 2.57 6.69 17.10
N GLU A 61 1.26 6.98 17.03
CA GLU A 61 0.54 7.62 18.15
C GLU A 61 0.59 6.74 19.41
N ASN A 62 0.40 5.43 19.26
CA ASN A 62 0.41 4.50 20.39
C ASN A 62 1.77 4.46 21.10
N TYR A 63 2.89 4.49 20.38
CA TYR A 63 4.21 4.59 21.01
C TYR A 63 4.37 5.89 21.78
N ALA A 64 3.90 7.01 21.23
CA ALA A 64 3.89 8.26 21.95
C ALA A 64 3.01 8.18 23.22
N LEU A 65 1.78 7.66 23.12
CA LEU A 65 0.87 7.49 24.25
C LEU A 65 1.47 6.59 25.33
N LEU A 66 2.11 5.49 24.94
CA LEU A 66 2.78 4.58 25.87
C LEU A 66 3.97 5.25 26.55
N SER A 67 4.79 5.98 25.80
CA SER A 67 5.93 6.73 26.34
C SER A 67 5.47 7.77 27.36
N TYR A 68 4.44 8.55 27.02
CA TYR A 68 3.85 9.57 27.89
C TYR A 68 3.22 8.96 29.15
N SER A 69 2.30 8.01 28.98
CA SER A 69 1.54 7.43 30.10
C SER A 69 2.41 6.68 31.11
N LYS A 70 3.48 6.02 30.63
CA LYS A 70 4.40 5.29 31.50
C LYS A 70 5.62 6.10 31.93
N ASN A 71 5.77 7.32 31.41
CA ASN A 71 6.95 8.16 31.63
C ASN A 71 8.27 7.41 31.34
N VAL A 72 8.34 6.73 30.19
CA VAL A 72 9.53 5.99 29.74
C VAL A 72 9.91 6.37 28.31
N ASN A 73 11.20 6.30 28.03
CA ASN A 73 11.69 6.44 26.66
C ASN A 73 11.41 5.16 25.88
N ILE A 74 10.91 5.29 24.65
CA ILE A 74 10.66 4.15 23.76
C ILE A 74 11.47 4.35 22.48
N THR A 75 12.39 3.42 22.22
CA THR A 75 13.15 3.37 20.96
C THR A 75 12.49 2.40 20.00
N THR A 76 12.30 2.79 18.74
CA THR A 76 11.72 1.94 17.70
C THR A 76 12.38 2.14 16.36
N GLU A 77 12.27 1.12 15.51
CA GLU A 77 12.73 1.16 14.12
C GLU A 77 11.54 1.27 13.16
N LEU A 78 11.61 2.22 12.24
CA LEU A 78 10.69 2.38 11.13
C LEU A 78 11.34 1.85 9.86
N LYS A 79 10.59 1.08 9.06
CA LYS A 79 11.07 0.44 7.82
C LYS A 79 10.15 0.79 6.65
N PRO A 80 10.67 0.90 5.41
CA PRO A 80 9.87 1.13 4.22
C PRO A 80 8.83 0.01 3.98
N ILE A 81 7.77 0.32 3.23
CA ILE A 81 6.75 -0.67 2.86
C ILE A 81 7.10 -1.23 1.48
N GLY A 82 7.72 -2.42 1.46
CA GLY A 82 8.18 -3.04 0.22
C GLY A 82 9.28 -2.20 -0.44
N LEU A 83 9.04 -1.74 -1.66
CA LEU A 83 9.99 -0.92 -2.44
C LEU A 83 9.69 0.60 -2.36
N LYS A 84 8.68 0.99 -1.60
CA LYS A 84 8.18 2.38 -1.56
C LYS A 84 8.46 2.99 -0.19
N ASN A 85 8.87 4.25 -0.24
CA ASN A 85 9.20 5.05 0.93
C ASN A 85 7.95 5.78 1.42
N TYR A 86 7.96 6.21 2.68
CA TYR A 86 6.95 7.12 3.22
C TYR A 86 7.60 8.16 4.11
N THR A 87 6.91 9.27 4.33
CA THR A 87 7.36 10.33 5.23
C THR A 87 6.29 10.59 6.27
N ILE A 88 6.68 10.53 7.55
CA ILE A 88 5.81 10.90 8.67
C ILE A 88 6.09 12.35 9.00
N TYR A 89 5.08 13.22 9.00
CA TYR A 89 5.14 14.60 9.43
C TYR A 89 4.35 14.77 10.74
N PHE A 90 4.91 15.49 11.69
CA PHE A 90 4.32 15.77 13.00
C PHE A 90 4.98 17.03 13.58
N GLY A 91 4.23 17.87 14.31
CA GLY A 91 4.77 19.12 14.85
C GLY A 91 5.46 19.94 13.75
N ASP A 92 6.70 20.32 13.99
CA ASP A 92 7.59 21.00 13.03
C ASP A 92 8.64 20.06 12.40
N LYS A 93 8.47 18.75 12.55
CA LYS A 93 9.42 17.72 12.10
C LYS A 93 8.80 16.74 11.11
N LYS A 94 9.69 15.97 10.48
CA LYS A 94 9.38 14.84 9.64
C LYS A 94 10.39 13.71 9.82
N ILE A 95 10.00 12.49 9.47
CA ILE A 95 10.86 11.31 9.36
C ILE A 95 10.70 10.78 7.94
N VAL A 96 11.78 10.79 7.16
CA VAL A 96 11.80 10.24 5.81
C VAL A 96 12.21 8.77 5.89
N VAL A 97 11.27 7.84 5.74
CA VAL A 97 11.51 6.40 5.83
C VAL A 97 11.79 5.82 4.45
N ASP A 98 13.02 6.03 3.99
CA ASP A 98 13.61 5.45 2.78
C ASP A 98 14.52 4.24 3.06
N THR A 99 15.06 4.18 4.27
CA THR A 99 15.77 3.04 4.84
C THR A 99 15.19 2.72 6.21
N THR A 100 15.77 1.75 6.92
CA THR A 100 15.50 1.62 8.36
C THR A 100 15.91 2.92 9.05
N LYS A 101 14.99 3.53 9.80
CA LYS A 101 15.19 4.72 10.63
C LYS A 101 14.95 4.37 12.08
N THR A 102 15.79 4.89 12.97
CA THR A 102 15.65 4.72 14.41
C THR A 102 15.17 6.02 15.03
N ILE A 103 14.10 5.94 15.80
CA ILE A 103 13.54 7.08 16.53
C ILE A 103 13.35 6.74 18.00
N VAL A 104 13.33 7.78 18.83
CA VAL A 104 13.11 7.68 20.26
C VAL A 104 11.98 8.61 20.66
N PHE A 105 10.96 8.06 21.28
CA PHE A 105 9.90 8.81 21.95
C PHE A 105 10.35 9.12 23.38
N ILE A 106 10.36 10.40 23.73
CA ILE A 106 10.79 10.91 25.03
C ILE A 106 9.62 11.67 25.64
N PRO A 107 9.08 11.23 26.79
CA PRO A 107 7.97 11.91 27.42
C PRO A 107 8.41 13.27 28.00
N THR A 108 7.53 14.25 27.93
CA THR A 108 7.74 15.61 28.45
C THR A 108 6.52 16.05 29.24
N SER A 109 6.57 17.20 29.90
CA SER A 109 5.41 17.75 30.62
C SER A 109 4.24 18.13 29.71
N GLY A 110 4.50 18.42 28.43
CA GLY A 110 3.49 18.90 27.46
C GLY A 110 3.06 17.86 26.42
N GLY A 111 3.65 16.67 26.42
CA GLY A 111 3.42 15.67 25.38
C GLY A 111 4.65 14.79 25.18
N VAL A 112 4.96 14.43 23.95
CA VAL A 112 6.11 13.56 23.62
C VAL A 112 7.01 14.24 22.62
N ARG A 113 8.30 14.26 22.93
CA ARG A 113 9.33 14.69 21.98
C ARG A 113 9.87 13.48 21.23
N VAL A 114 10.00 13.59 19.91
CA VAL A 114 10.62 12.57 19.05
C VAL A 114 12.01 13.03 18.62
N GLU A 115 12.99 12.17 18.83
CA GLU A 115 14.40 12.34 18.47
C GLU A 115 14.91 11.14 17.65
N GLY A 116 16.14 11.25 17.13
CA GLY A 116 16.77 10.23 16.27
C GLY A 116 16.84 10.68 14.81
N ASP A 117 16.42 9.83 13.89
CA ASP A 117 16.37 10.12 12.44
C ASP A 117 15.20 11.04 12.08
N VAL A 118 15.20 12.26 12.62
CA VAL A 118 14.20 13.31 12.43
C VAL A 118 14.80 14.54 11.75
N GLU A 119 14.05 15.13 10.84
CA GLU A 119 14.42 16.34 10.10
C GLU A 119 13.36 17.43 10.32
N PRO A 120 13.70 18.72 10.20
CA PRO A 120 12.70 19.78 10.12
C PRO A 120 11.76 19.57 8.92
N SER A 121 10.46 19.70 9.11
CA SER A 121 9.49 19.60 8.02
C SER A 121 9.28 20.92 7.27
N GLY A 122 9.55 22.06 7.92
CA GLY A 122 9.16 23.39 7.43
C GLY A 122 7.65 23.64 7.49
N GLN A 123 6.89 22.73 8.07
CA GLN A 123 5.46 22.85 8.33
C GLN A 123 5.23 22.97 9.84
N ASN A 124 4.04 23.41 10.25
CA ASN A 124 3.66 23.37 11.67
C ASN A 124 2.31 22.65 11.79
N LEU A 125 2.37 21.38 12.16
CA LEU A 125 1.24 20.49 12.34
C LEU A 125 0.93 20.37 13.82
N SER A 126 -0.09 21.09 14.29
CA SER A 126 -0.56 20.97 15.67
C SER A 126 -1.51 19.79 15.80
N ASN A 127 -1.18 18.82 16.67
CA ASN A 127 -2.00 17.66 16.99
C ASN A 127 -2.48 16.84 15.77
N ILE A 128 -1.67 16.80 14.72
CA ILE A 128 -1.92 16.01 13.52
C ILE A 128 -0.64 15.28 13.13
N ILE A 129 -0.77 13.99 12.83
CA ILE A 129 0.22 13.24 12.07
C ILE A 129 -0.25 13.20 10.62
N ASN A 130 0.66 13.50 9.70
CA ASN A 130 0.47 13.29 8.27
C ASN A 130 1.47 12.25 7.77
N ILE A 131 1.02 11.14 7.20
CA ILE A 131 1.90 10.17 6.55
C ILE A 131 1.70 10.23 5.05
N THR A 132 2.73 10.65 4.34
CA THR A 132 2.74 10.70 2.87
C THR A 132 3.46 9.48 2.32
N TYR A 133 2.81 8.74 1.42
CA TYR A 133 3.32 7.50 0.85
C TYR A 133 3.79 7.66 -0.59
N GLY A 134 4.83 6.91 -0.98
CA GLY A 134 5.18 6.67 -2.38
C GLY A 134 5.57 7.92 -3.17
N ASN A 135 6.31 8.86 -2.58
CA ASN A 135 6.62 10.17 -3.19
C ASN A 135 5.37 11.00 -3.52
N ASN A 136 4.45 11.12 -2.58
CA ASN A 136 3.18 11.87 -2.69
C ASN A 136 2.12 11.22 -3.60
N GLU A 137 2.11 9.89 -3.70
CA GLU A 137 1.02 9.16 -4.35
C GLU A 137 -0.31 9.34 -3.58
N PHE A 138 -0.25 9.26 -2.25
CA PHE A 138 -1.37 9.58 -1.36
C PHE A 138 -0.86 9.95 0.04
N TYR A 139 -1.77 10.43 0.88
CA TYR A 139 -1.48 10.77 2.27
C TYR A 139 -2.59 10.31 3.22
N VAL A 140 -2.22 10.08 4.48
CA VAL A 140 -3.13 9.81 5.59
C VAL A 140 -2.95 10.89 6.64
N LEU A 141 -4.03 11.59 6.98
CA LEU A 141 -4.07 12.53 8.10
C LEU A 141 -4.74 11.87 9.28
N LYS A 142 -4.13 12.03 10.45
CA LYS A 142 -4.69 11.53 11.71
C LYS A 142 -4.55 12.58 12.79
N ASN A 143 -5.66 12.91 13.45
CA ASN A 143 -5.65 13.70 14.67
C ASN A 143 -5.10 12.84 15.82
N ILE A 144 -4.22 13.43 16.63
CA ILE A 144 -3.59 12.74 17.76
C ILE A 144 -4.11 13.28 19.08
N SER A 145 -4.15 12.38 20.07
CA SER A 145 -4.69 12.62 21.40
C SER A 145 -3.69 13.31 22.34
N ILE A 146 -2.42 13.30 21.98
CA ILE A 146 -1.32 13.94 22.70
C ILE A 146 -0.48 14.74 21.72
N GLU A 147 0.13 15.81 22.20
CA GLU A 147 1.05 16.60 21.39
C GLU A 147 2.33 15.80 21.15
N ILE A 148 2.77 15.74 19.89
CA ILE A 148 4.02 15.10 19.48
C ILE A 148 4.89 16.15 18.79
N GLN A 149 6.12 16.33 19.30
CA GLN A 149 7.06 17.38 18.93
C GLN A 149 8.37 16.82 18.38
#